data_AF-A0A7W6PD17-F1
#
_entry.id   AF-A0A7W6PD17-F1
#
_cell.length_a   1.000
_cell.length_b   1.000
_cell.length_c   1.000
_cell.angle_alpha   90.00
_cell.angle_beta   90.00
_cell.angle_gamma   90.00
#
_symmetry.space_group_name_H-M   'P 1'
#
loop_
_entity.id
_entity.type
_entity.pdbx_description
1 polymer ?
#
loop_
_entity_poly.entity_id
_entity_poly.type
_entity_poly.pdbx_seq_one_letter_code
_entity_poly.pdbx_strand_id
1 'polypeptide(L)'
;MFDNLTEHSVSYIILKEWIPPLIAIVVGGLFASVLFPRWQENFSRNRARELRRLEILEEVSRCANRYIVSWKRLIIISKFELESGEPLEGDPLDRKKGFIEDRNKCRMDLSDALCIAEIYVSDHASDYIRKFRRWDDGISHKRLDELPDNDALDLEFGRMIHVLTTELRRRS
;
A
#
# COMPACT_ATOMS: atom_id res chain seq x y z
N MET A 1 19.32 65.53 2.79
CA MET A 1 18.81 65.54 4.18
C MET A 1 18.90 64.14 4.79
N PHE A 2 20.06 63.51 4.65
CA PHE A 2 20.50 62.35 5.45
C PHE A 2 22.01 62.56 5.61
N ASP A 3 22.36 63.66 6.27
CA ASP A 3 23.76 63.95 6.58
C ASP A 3 24.22 62.99 7.67
N ASN A 4 25.30 62.26 7.35
CA ASN A 4 26.23 61.59 8.26
C ASN A 4 25.64 61.18 9.61
N LEU A 5 24.93 60.05 9.64
CA LEU A 5 24.73 59.26 10.86
C LEU A 5 26.11 58.82 11.34
N THR A 6 26.70 59.60 12.25
CA THR A 6 27.92 59.26 12.99
C THR A 6 27.74 57.88 13.63
N GLU A 7 28.73 57.00 13.53
CA GLU A 7 28.70 55.62 14.06
C GLU A 7 28.38 55.52 15.56
N HIS A 8 28.45 56.63 16.30
CA HIS A 8 28.12 56.74 17.73
C HIS A 8 26.76 57.38 18.02
N SER A 9 25.92 57.66 17.01
CA SER A 9 24.58 58.19 17.28
C SER A 9 23.71 57.10 17.90
N VAL A 10 22.97 57.45 18.96
CA VAL A 10 22.04 56.54 19.64
C VAL A 10 21.03 55.95 18.64
N SER A 11 20.62 56.74 17.65
CA SER A 11 19.79 56.29 16.53
C SER A 11 20.46 55.24 15.65
N TYR A 12 21.76 55.33 15.37
CA TYR A 12 22.51 54.33 14.58
C TYR A 12 22.72 53.03 15.35
N ILE A 13 23.02 53.11 16.65
CA ILE A 13 23.17 51.95 17.55
C ILE A 13 21.84 51.21 17.68
N ILE A 14 20.72 51.92 17.88
CA ILE A 14 19.38 51.31 17.93
C ILE A 14 19.02 50.67 16.59
N LEU A 15 19.28 51.34 15.46
CA LEU A 15 18.94 50.81 14.13
C LEU A 15 19.75 49.56 13.77
N LYS A 16 21.01 49.49 14.18
CA LYS A 16 21.94 48.41 13.79
C LYS A 16 21.96 47.24 14.77
N GLU A 17 21.80 47.49 16.07
CA GLU A 17 21.92 46.44 17.10
C GLU A 17 20.57 45.92 17.61
N TRP A 18 19.54 46.76 17.68
CA TRP A 18 18.26 46.39 18.31
C TRP A 18 17.17 45.98 17.32
N ILE A 19 17.16 46.57 16.12
CA ILE A 19 16.19 46.23 15.08
C ILE A 19 16.36 44.81 14.54
N PRO A 20 17.58 44.29 14.23
CA PRO A 20 17.71 42.93 13.72
C PRO A 20 17.20 41.83 14.69
N PRO A 21 17.50 41.88 16.00
CA PRO A 21 16.90 40.96 16.98
C PRO A 21 15.37 41.09 17.08
N LEU A 22 14.84 42.31 17.04
CA LEU A 22 13.38 42.55 17.05
C LEU A 22 12.70 41.96 15.81
N ILE A 23 13.28 42.16 14.62
CA ILE A 23 12.81 41.54 13.38
C ILE A 23 12.87 40.02 13.50
N ALA A 24 13.96 39.46 14.04
CA ALA A 24 14.09 38.02 14.24
C ALA A 24 13.02 37.46 15.20
N ILE A 25 12.68 38.17 16.28
CA ILE A 25 11.61 37.78 17.21
C ILE A 25 10.24 37.85 16.53
N VAL A 26 9.96 38.90 15.77
CA VAL A 26 8.66 39.07 15.08
C VAL A 26 8.52 38.03 13.97
N VAL A 27 9.53 37.84 13.13
CA VAL A 27 9.54 36.83 12.05
C VAL A 27 9.52 35.43 12.63
N GLY A 28 10.29 35.16 13.68
CA GLY A 28 10.30 33.88 14.40
C GLY A 28 8.95 33.58 15.06
N GLY A 29 8.32 34.57 15.68
CA GLY A 29 6.99 34.47 16.28
C GLY A 29 5.89 34.26 15.22
N LEU A 30 5.97 34.93 14.08
CA LEU A 30 5.04 34.74 12.95
C LEU A 30 5.22 33.35 12.32
N PHE A 31 6.46 32.88 12.18
CA PHE A 31 6.75 31.54 11.71
C PHE A 31 6.21 30.48 12.68
N ALA A 32 6.46 30.63 13.99
CA ALA A 32 6.00 29.70 15.02
C ALA A 32 4.47 29.68 15.18
N SER A 33 3.79 30.81 14.98
CA SER A 33 2.33 30.91 15.16
C SER A 33 1.51 30.56 13.92
N VAL A 34 2.03 30.77 12.70
CA VAL A 34 1.25 30.59 11.47
C VAL A 34 1.82 29.52 10.55
N LEU A 35 3.13 29.56 10.27
CA LEU A 35 3.74 28.65 9.30
C LEU A 35 4.00 27.27 9.89
N PHE A 36 4.47 27.20 11.14
CA PHE A 36 4.77 25.95 11.81
C PHE A 36 3.53 25.07 12.05
N PRO A 37 2.39 25.58 12.56
CA PRO A 37 1.20 24.74 12.74
C PRO A 37 0.66 24.22 11.41
N ARG A 38 0.61 25.06 10.36
CA ARG A 38 0.19 24.64 9.01
C ARG A 38 1.11 23.58 8.42
N TRP A 39 2.42 23.74 8.60
CA TRP A 39 3.39 22.74 8.16
C TRP A 39 3.21 21.43 8.94
N GLN A 40 3.03 21.50 10.26
CA GLN A 40 2.80 20.34 11.12
C GLN A 40 1.49 19.61 10.79
N GLU A 41 0.40 20.33 10.50
CA GLU A 41 -0.87 19.76 10.05
C GLU A 41 -0.73 19.07 8.68
N ASN A 42 -0.05 19.71 7.73
CA ASN A 42 0.18 19.09 6.43
C ASN A 42 1.06 17.84 6.54
N PHE A 43 2.11 17.90 7.36
CA PHE A 43 2.98 16.77 7.63
C PHE A 43 2.23 15.61 8.30
N SER A 44 1.41 15.89 9.32
CA SER A 44 0.63 14.85 10.01
C SER A 44 -0.40 14.20 9.08
N ARG A 45 -1.06 14.98 8.23
CA ARG A 45 -2.00 14.48 7.21
C ARG A 45 -1.31 13.60 6.18
N ASN A 46 -0.12 13.99 5.71
CA ASN A 46 0.66 13.19 4.76
C ASN A 46 1.12 11.88 5.40
N ARG A 47 1.66 11.94 6.62
CA ARG A 47 2.07 10.76 7.39
C ARG A 47 0.90 9.80 7.65
N ALA A 48 -0.27 10.33 8.00
CA ALA A 48 -1.47 9.51 8.20
C ALA A 48 -1.91 8.78 6.91
N ARG A 49 -1.81 9.46 5.76
CA ARG A 49 -2.09 8.84 4.45
C ARG A 49 -1.08 7.76 4.09
N GLU A 50 0.20 7.97 4.35
CA GLU A 50 1.26 6.97 4.13
C GLU A 50 1.06 5.73 5.00
N LEU A 51 0.81 5.93 6.30
CA LEU A 51 0.51 4.82 7.22
C LEU A 51 -0.71 4.04 6.74
N ARG A 52 -1.79 4.74 6.37
CA ARG A 52 -3.00 4.08 5.87
C ARG A 52 -2.74 3.26 4.60
N ARG A 53 -1.91 3.75 3.69
CA ARG A 53 -1.52 3.00 2.48
C ARG A 53 -0.72 1.75 2.82
N LEU A 54 0.19 1.85 3.79
CA LEU A 54 1.01 0.74 4.25
C LEU A 54 0.12 -0.37 4.86
N GLU A 55 -0.81 0.00 5.74
CA GLU A 55 -1.81 -0.92 6.31
C GLU A 55 -2.61 -1.66 5.22
N ILE A 56 -3.06 -0.93 4.19
CA ILE A 56 -3.82 -1.51 3.09
C ILE A 56 -2.95 -2.50 2.29
N LEU A 57 -1.68 -2.16 2.03
CA LEU A 57 -0.79 -3.06 1.31
C LEU A 57 -0.46 -4.32 2.13
N GLU A 58 -0.30 -4.19 3.44
CA GLU A 58 -0.13 -5.34 4.34
C GLU A 58 -1.36 -6.25 4.32
N GLU A 59 -2.57 -5.67 4.33
CA GLU A 59 -3.81 -6.43 4.20
C GLU A 59 -3.88 -7.17 2.86
N VAL A 60 -3.62 -6.47 1.74
CA VAL A 60 -3.61 -7.08 0.41
C VAL A 60 -2.58 -8.22 0.35
N SER A 61 -1.37 -8.00 0.87
CA SER A 61 -0.31 -9.02 0.90
C SER A 61 -0.70 -10.23 1.73
N ARG A 62 -1.36 -10.02 2.87
CA ARG A 62 -1.86 -11.08 3.75
C ARG A 62 -2.95 -11.91 3.07
N CYS A 63 -3.95 -11.26 2.47
CA CYS A 63 -5.02 -11.92 1.73
C CYS A 63 -4.49 -12.67 0.51
N ALA A 64 -3.57 -12.06 -0.24
CA ALA A 64 -2.91 -12.68 -1.39
C ALA A 64 -2.16 -13.96 -0.98
N ASN A 65 -1.37 -13.90 0.09
CA ASN A 65 -0.65 -15.06 0.61
C ASN A 65 -1.57 -16.18 1.09
N ARG A 66 -2.68 -15.86 1.75
CA ARG A 66 -3.68 -16.87 2.13
C ARG A 66 -4.31 -17.51 0.90
N TYR A 67 -4.65 -16.68 -0.09
CA TYR A 67 -5.31 -17.14 -1.30
C TYR A 67 -4.41 -18.05 -2.15
N ILE A 68 -3.15 -17.67 -2.37
CA ILE A 68 -2.20 -18.48 -3.13
C ILE A 68 -1.88 -19.81 -2.43
N VAL A 69 -1.77 -19.83 -1.10
CA VAL A 69 -1.57 -21.06 -0.33
C VAL A 69 -2.77 -22.00 -0.50
N SER A 70 -3.99 -21.48 -0.45
CA SER A 70 -5.20 -22.27 -0.69
C SER A 70 -5.22 -22.86 -2.11
N TRP A 71 -4.81 -22.09 -3.13
CA TRP A 71 -4.64 -22.61 -4.49
C TRP A 71 -3.61 -23.73 -4.58
N LYS A 72 -2.39 -23.51 -4.04
CA LYS A 72 -1.32 -24.51 -4.06
C LYS A 72 -1.73 -25.82 -3.41
N ARG A 73 -2.47 -25.77 -2.29
CA ARG A 73 -3.04 -26.95 -1.63
C ARG A 73 -3.98 -27.72 -2.55
N LEU A 74 -4.90 -27.02 -3.23
CA LEU A 74 -5.83 -27.65 -4.16
C LEU A 74 -5.14 -28.27 -5.37
N ILE A 75 -4.09 -27.63 -5.89
CA ILE A 75 -3.26 -28.18 -6.98
C ILE A 75 -2.58 -29.48 -6.53
N ILE A 76 -1.99 -29.50 -5.34
CA ILE A 76 -1.35 -30.71 -4.79
C ILE A 76 -2.36 -31.85 -4.62
N ILE A 77 -3.54 -31.56 -4.06
CA ILE A 77 -4.61 -32.56 -3.91
C ILE A 77 -5.06 -33.09 -5.27
N SER A 78 -5.21 -32.22 -6.26
CA SER A 78 -5.59 -32.63 -7.62
C SER A 78 -4.53 -33.51 -8.28
N LYS A 79 -3.25 -33.21 -8.09
CA LYS A 79 -2.15 -34.05 -8.61
C LYS A 79 -2.17 -35.42 -7.97
N PHE A 80 -2.39 -35.49 -6.65
CA PHE A 80 -2.52 -36.75 -5.93
C PHE A 80 -3.67 -37.61 -6.46
N GLU A 81 -4.84 -37.03 -6.72
CA GLU A 81 -5.99 -37.74 -7.34
C GLU A 81 -5.68 -38.29 -8.73
N LEU A 82 -4.93 -37.54 -9.53
CA LEU A 82 -4.51 -37.97 -10.87
C LEU A 82 -3.48 -39.10 -10.81
N GLU A 83 -2.54 -39.04 -9.86
CA GLU A 83 -1.50 -40.05 -9.66
C GLU A 83 -2.03 -41.34 -9.02
N SER A 84 -2.98 -41.23 -8.07
CA SER A 84 -3.60 -42.38 -7.42
C SER A 84 -4.57 -43.12 -8.34
N GLY A 85 -5.19 -42.43 -9.30
CA GLY A 85 -6.21 -42.99 -10.20
C GLY A 85 -7.53 -43.32 -9.51
N GLU A 86 -7.65 -43.06 -8.21
CA GLU A 86 -8.84 -43.29 -7.40
C GLU A 86 -9.42 -41.96 -6.91
N PRO A 87 -10.75 -41.75 -7.05
CA PRO A 87 -11.39 -40.57 -6.51
C PRO A 87 -11.28 -40.55 -4.97
N LEU A 88 -11.14 -39.36 -4.38
CA LEU A 88 -11.19 -39.22 -2.92
C LEU A 88 -12.59 -39.57 -2.41
N GLU A 89 -12.65 -40.42 -1.38
CA GLU A 89 -13.86 -40.78 -0.67
C GLU A 89 -13.76 -40.46 0.83
N GLY A 90 -14.90 -40.23 1.48
CA GLY A 90 -14.98 -39.98 2.93
C GLY A 90 -14.26 -38.70 3.39
N ASP A 91 -13.51 -38.80 4.48
CA ASP A 91 -12.84 -37.67 5.16
C ASP A 91 -11.91 -36.86 4.22
N PRO A 92 -11.06 -37.47 3.36
CA PRO A 92 -10.28 -36.73 2.36
C PRO A 92 -11.10 -35.85 1.41
N LEU A 93 -12.28 -36.31 0.98
CA LEU A 93 -13.16 -35.54 0.10
C LEU A 93 -13.75 -34.33 0.82
N ASP A 94 -14.14 -34.50 2.08
CA ASP A 94 -14.69 -33.41 2.88
C ASP A 94 -13.61 -32.36 3.23
N ARG A 95 -12.37 -32.79 3.48
CA ARG A 95 -11.22 -31.87 3.60
C ARG A 95 -10.98 -31.07 2.31
N LYS A 96 -11.07 -31.73 1.14
CA LYS A 96 -10.94 -31.05 -0.16
C LYS A 96 -12.04 -30.00 -0.35
N LYS A 97 -13.30 -30.29 0.00
CA LYS A 97 -14.39 -29.31 -0.02
C LYS A 97 -14.09 -28.12 0.89
N GLY A 98 -13.60 -28.37 2.11
CA GLY A 98 -13.17 -27.33 3.03
C GLY A 98 -12.10 -26.40 2.43
N PHE A 99 -11.10 -26.96 1.74
CA PHE A 99 -10.10 -26.14 1.05
C PHE A 99 -10.66 -25.31 -0.12
N ILE A 100 -11.70 -25.80 -0.80
CA ILE A 100 -12.40 -25.04 -1.86
C ILE A 100 -13.15 -23.84 -1.23
N GLU A 101 -13.84 -24.07 -0.12
CA GLU A 101 -14.54 -23.01 0.62
C GLU A 101 -13.55 -21.97 1.15
N ASP A 102 -12.45 -22.41 1.76
CA ASP A 102 -11.37 -21.53 2.23
C ASP A 102 -10.77 -20.71 1.10
N ARG A 103 -10.53 -21.33 -0.07
CA ARG A 103 -10.06 -20.63 -1.27
C ARG A 103 -11.05 -19.53 -1.67
N ASN A 104 -12.35 -19.85 -1.76
CA ASN A 104 -13.38 -18.89 -2.16
C ASN A 104 -13.48 -17.73 -1.18
N LYS A 105 -13.42 -18.00 0.12
CA LYS A 105 -13.37 -16.97 1.16
C LYS A 105 -12.14 -16.07 1.01
N CYS A 106 -10.95 -16.66 0.84
CA CYS A 106 -9.72 -15.88 0.65
C CYS A 106 -9.75 -15.03 -0.63
N ARG A 107 -10.41 -15.51 -1.69
CA ARG A 107 -10.62 -14.74 -2.92
C ARG A 107 -11.48 -13.50 -2.66
N MET A 108 -12.59 -13.66 -1.92
CA MET A 108 -13.45 -12.55 -1.54
C MET A 108 -12.69 -11.53 -0.67
N ASP A 109 -12.01 -12.01 0.37
CA ASP A 109 -11.18 -11.18 1.25
C ASP A 109 -10.13 -10.37 0.45
N LEU A 110 -9.48 -11.01 -0.53
CA LEU A 110 -8.51 -10.34 -1.41
C LEU A 110 -9.19 -9.32 -2.33
N SER A 111 -10.33 -9.66 -2.93
CA SER A 111 -11.08 -8.75 -3.79
C SER A 111 -11.50 -7.48 -3.04
N ASP A 112 -11.95 -7.63 -1.80
CA ASP A 112 -12.33 -6.49 -0.94
C ASP A 112 -11.11 -5.62 -0.60
N ALA A 113 -9.99 -6.24 -0.23
CA ALA A 113 -8.74 -5.53 0.05
C ALA A 113 -8.22 -4.77 -1.18
N LEU A 114 -8.31 -5.38 -2.37
CA LEU A 114 -7.92 -4.76 -3.64
C LEU A 114 -8.85 -3.59 -4.02
N CYS A 115 -10.16 -3.72 -3.77
CA CYS A 115 -11.13 -2.63 -3.97
C CYS A 115 -10.78 -1.41 -3.11
N ILE A 116 -10.42 -1.63 -1.84
CA ILE A 116 -9.96 -0.55 -0.96
C ILE A 116 -8.64 0.03 -1.47
N ALA A 117 -7.70 -0.81 -1.92
CA ALA A 117 -6.41 -0.37 -2.45
C ALA A 117 -6.55 0.56 -3.65
N GLU A 118 -7.51 0.31 -4.56
CA GLU A 118 -7.77 1.16 -5.73
C GLU A 118 -7.99 2.64 -5.38
N ILE A 119 -8.53 2.96 -4.19
CA ILE A 119 -8.76 4.34 -3.74
C ILE A 119 -7.44 5.08 -3.44
N TYR A 120 -6.40 4.33 -3.06
CA TYR A 120 -5.18 4.91 -2.51
C TYR A 120 -3.96 4.84 -3.44
N VAL A 121 -4.04 4.03 -4.49
CA VAL A 121 -2.97 3.80 -5.47
C VAL A 121 -3.12 4.71 -6.70
N SER A 122 -2.13 4.71 -7.59
CA SER A 122 -2.19 5.43 -8.87
C SER A 122 -3.05 4.69 -9.91
N ASP A 123 -3.43 5.38 -10.98
CA ASP A 123 -4.16 4.78 -12.10
C ASP A 123 -3.43 3.58 -12.71
N HIS A 124 -2.09 3.64 -12.80
CA HIS A 124 -1.27 2.54 -13.28
C HIS A 124 -1.41 1.28 -12.40
N ALA A 125 -1.35 1.42 -11.08
CA ALA A 125 -1.56 0.30 -10.17
C ALA A 125 -3.02 -0.17 -10.17
N SER A 126 -3.99 0.75 -10.25
CA SER A 126 -5.40 0.40 -10.37
C SER A 126 -5.67 -0.43 -11.64
N ASP A 127 -5.07 -0.08 -12.77
CA ASP A 127 -5.15 -0.88 -13.99
C ASP A 127 -4.52 -2.26 -13.82
N TYR A 128 -3.44 -2.38 -13.05
CA TYR A 128 -2.87 -3.68 -12.71
C TYR A 128 -3.82 -4.51 -11.84
N ILE A 129 -4.44 -3.91 -10.82
CA ILE A 129 -5.46 -4.57 -9.99
C ILE A 129 -6.60 -5.10 -10.86
N ARG A 130 -7.12 -4.29 -11.79
CA ARG A 130 -8.19 -4.70 -12.71
C ARG A 130 -7.76 -5.85 -13.63
N LYS A 131 -6.53 -5.81 -14.15
CA LYS A 131 -5.97 -6.91 -14.96
C LYS A 131 -5.86 -8.20 -14.14
N PHE A 132 -5.35 -8.10 -12.92
CA PHE A 132 -5.26 -9.23 -11.99
C PHE A 132 -6.64 -9.82 -11.69
N ARG A 133 -7.65 -8.99 -11.39
CA ARG A 133 -9.03 -9.48 -11.14
C ARG A 133 -9.61 -10.20 -12.36
N ARG A 134 -9.42 -9.68 -13.57
CA ARG A 134 -9.87 -10.38 -14.80
C ARG A 134 -9.16 -11.72 -15.00
N TRP A 135 -7.86 -11.76 -14.72
CA TRP A 135 -7.08 -13.00 -14.76
C TRP A 135 -7.59 -14.01 -13.72
N ASP A 136 -7.84 -13.55 -12.48
CA ASP A 136 -8.38 -14.36 -11.39
C ASP A 136 -9.76 -14.92 -11.74
N ASP A 137 -10.66 -14.08 -12.23
CA ASP A 137 -11.98 -14.49 -12.72
C ASP A 137 -11.85 -15.59 -13.78
N GLY A 138 -10.94 -15.41 -14.74
CA GLY A 138 -10.68 -16.36 -15.81
C GLY A 138 -10.11 -17.71 -15.35
N ILE A 139 -9.45 -17.77 -14.19
CA ILE A 139 -8.89 -19.01 -13.64
C ILE A 139 -9.84 -19.66 -12.65
N SER A 140 -10.62 -18.87 -11.92
CA SER A 140 -11.48 -19.35 -10.84
C SER A 140 -12.53 -20.37 -11.28
N HIS A 141 -12.90 -20.35 -12.56
CA HIS A 141 -13.86 -21.26 -13.19
C HIS A 141 -13.22 -22.47 -13.88
N LYS A 142 -11.89 -22.50 -14.00
CA LYS A 142 -11.19 -23.60 -14.65
C LYS A 142 -11.18 -24.85 -13.80
N ARG A 143 -11.09 -26.00 -14.45
CA ARG A 143 -10.88 -27.26 -13.76
C ARG A 143 -9.47 -27.31 -13.16
N LEU A 144 -9.28 -28.13 -12.12
CA LEU A 144 -8.00 -28.21 -11.40
C LEU A 144 -6.83 -28.63 -12.30
N ASP A 145 -7.10 -29.43 -13.34
CA ASP A 145 -6.17 -29.88 -14.38
C ASP A 145 -5.81 -28.80 -15.41
N GLU A 146 -6.59 -27.73 -15.49
CA GLU A 146 -6.40 -26.59 -16.39
C GLU A 146 -5.80 -25.36 -15.67
N LEU A 147 -5.48 -25.52 -14.39
CA LEU A 147 -4.88 -24.46 -13.60
C LEU A 147 -3.43 -24.20 -14.02
N PRO A 148 -2.97 -22.94 -13.89
CA PRO A 148 -1.55 -22.64 -14.01
C PRO A 148 -0.74 -23.45 -12.99
N ASP A 149 0.52 -23.70 -13.34
CA ASP A 149 1.48 -24.27 -12.39
C ASP A 149 1.74 -23.31 -11.20
N ASN A 150 2.36 -23.85 -10.16
CA ASN A 150 2.64 -23.09 -8.94
C ASN A 150 3.52 -21.86 -9.23
N ASP A 151 4.42 -21.97 -10.21
CA ASP A 151 5.36 -20.90 -10.57
C ASP A 151 4.65 -19.75 -11.29
N ALA A 152 3.70 -20.04 -12.19
CA ALA A 152 2.88 -19.03 -12.83
C ALA A 152 1.94 -18.33 -11.85
N LEU A 153 1.40 -19.05 -10.86
CA LEU A 153 0.67 -18.42 -9.75
C LEU A 153 1.60 -17.46 -8.99
N ASP A 154 2.75 -17.94 -8.51
CA ASP A 154 3.70 -17.12 -7.76
C ASP A 154 4.12 -15.87 -8.54
N LEU A 155 4.30 -16.00 -9.85
CA LEU A 155 4.64 -14.89 -10.73
C LEU A 155 3.54 -13.83 -10.79
N GLU A 156 2.29 -14.20 -11.00
CA GLU A 156 1.19 -13.23 -11.14
C GLU A 156 0.88 -12.53 -9.81
N PHE A 157 0.84 -13.28 -8.71
CA PHE A 157 0.70 -12.69 -7.37
C PHE A 157 1.91 -11.81 -7.02
N GLY A 158 3.12 -12.28 -7.31
CA GLY A 158 4.36 -11.53 -7.08
C GLY A 158 4.40 -10.21 -7.86
N ARG A 159 3.98 -10.21 -9.12
CA ARG A 159 3.88 -8.99 -9.94
C ARG A 159 2.85 -8.01 -9.38
N MET A 160 1.67 -8.49 -8.97
CA MET A 160 0.65 -7.65 -8.33
C MET A 160 1.22 -6.95 -7.09
N ILE A 161 1.80 -7.71 -6.15
CA ILE A 161 2.38 -7.16 -4.93
C ILE A 161 3.53 -6.21 -5.25
N HIS A 162 4.39 -6.56 -6.22
CA HIS A 162 5.50 -5.72 -6.63
C HIS A 162 5.05 -4.36 -7.18
N VAL A 163 4.02 -4.33 -8.04
CA VAL A 163 3.46 -3.08 -8.59
C VAL A 163 2.91 -2.20 -7.48
N LEU A 164 2.13 -2.78 -6.56
CA LEU A 164 1.55 -2.04 -5.43
C LEU A 164 2.63 -1.51 -4.47
N THR A 165 3.67 -2.30 -4.20
CA THR A 165 4.78 -1.90 -3.32
C THR A 165 5.66 -0.83 -3.97
N THR A 166 5.89 -0.91 -5.28
CA THR A 166 6.71 0.08 -6.00
C THR A 166 6.03 1.44 -6.06
N GLU A 167 4.71 1.47 -6.16
CA GLU A 167 3.93 2.71 -6.10
C GLU A 167 4.05 3.43 -4.75
N LEU A 168 4.15 2.69 -3.64
CA LEU A 168 4.43 3.29 -2.33
C LEU A 168 5.76 4.05 -2.34
N ARG A 169 6.81 3.43 -2.87
CA ARG A 169 8.17 4.00 -2.89
C ARG A 169 8.32 5.23 -3.78
N ARG A 170 7.48 5.37 -4.82
CA ARG A 170 7.53 6.53 -5.73
C ARG A 170 6.86 7.77 -5.16
N ARG A 171 6.06 7.63 -4.10
CA ARG A 171 5.28 8.73 -3.51
C ARG A 171 5.69 9.12 -2.09
N SER A 172 6.61 8.36 -1.48
CA SER A 172 7.36 8.72 -0.27
C SER A 172 8.58 9.56 -0.63
#